data_AF-A0A8J7SFP2-F1
#
_entry.id   AF-A0A8J7SFP2-F1
#
_cell.length_a   1.000
_cell.length_b   1.000
_cell.length_c   1.000
_cell.angle_alpha   90.00
_cell.angle_beta   90.00
_cell.angle_gamma   90.00
#
_symmetry.space_group_name_H-M   'P 1'
#
loop_
_entity.id
_entity.type
_entity.pdbx_description
1 polymer ?
#
loop_
_entity_poly.entity_id
_entity_poly.type
_entity_poly.pdbx_seq_one_letter_code
_entity_poly.pdbx_strand_id
1 'polypeptide(L)'
;MTPATVAGLAALAGLDIIAVCDHNTAGNVRAVQRAAAALAPGLLVIPGIELTCSEELHLVCLFPTAEAAEAAGAEIYAALPPIANREEIFGAQRLVDEEDRECGRPEKLLSNATAISIDDAPALAARYGGFCYPAHIDRDSMSVLSALGEIPPYLGFCTVEVADPERFFAGGKNAGYAETYHLLTCSDAHRTEALLPDASHALHLPACSFAALKAALTTPK
;
A
#
# COMPACT_ATOMS: atom_id res chain seq x y z
N MET A 1 11.43 -7.58 -2.00
CA MET A 1 12.62 -7.06 -1.25
C MET A 1 12.58 -7.65 0.15
N THR A 2 13.70 -7.67 0.89
CA THR A 2 13.74 -8.25 2.25
C THR A 2 13.63 -7.17 3.35
N PRO A 3 13.10 -7.49 4.54
CA PRO A 3 12.83 -6.55 5.62
C PRO A 3 13.99 -5.63 6.02
N ALA A 4 15.17 -6.18 6.31
CA ALA A 4 16.32 -5.39 6.74
C ALA A 4 16.80 -4.47 5.62
N THR A 5 16.73 -4.94 4.36
CA THR A 5 17.06 -4.13 3.19
C THR A 5 16.07 -2.98 3.03
N VAL A 6 14.76 -3.21 3.12
CA VAL A 6 13.74 -2.16 3.01
C VAL A 6 13.94 -1.11 4.11
N ALA A 7 14.08 -1.53 5.36
CA ALA A 7 14.26 -0.62 6.49
C ALA A 7 15.55 0.22 6.36
N GLY A 8 16.68 -0.42 6.04
CA GLY A 8 17.97 0.24 5.88
C GLY A 8 17.99 1.22 4.71
N LEU A 9 17.49 0.82 3.54
CA LEU A 9 17.46 1.68 2.36
C LEU A 9 16.51 2.86 2.53
N ALA A 10 15.32 2.65 3.12
CA ALA A 10 14.39 3.73 3.40
C ALA A 10 15.01 4.80 4.32
N ALA A 11 15.73 4.38 5.35
CA ALA A 11 16.43 5.29 6.24
C ALA A 11 17.58 6.04 5.53
N LEU A 12 18.34 5.35 4.68
CA LEU A 12 19.41 5.98 3.88
C LEU A 12 18.86 6.99 2.85
N ALA A 13 17.65 6.75 2.32
CA ALA A 13 16.94 7.68 1.44
C ALA A 13 16.33 8.89 2.18
N GLY A 14 16.46 8.94 3.51
CA GLY A 14 15.97 10.04 4.34
C GLY A 14 14.45 10.04 4.53
N LEU A 15 13.79 8.89 4.41
CA LEU A 15 12.35 8.77 4.64
C LEU A 15 12.04 8.79 6.14
N ASP A 16 11.09 9.62 6.55
CA ASP A 16 10.55 9.63 7.93
C ASP A 16 9.47 8.55 8.12
N ILE A 17 8.70 8.26 7.06
CA ILE A 17 7.58 7.33 7.05
C ILE A 17 7.66 6.44 5.81
N ILE A 18 7.47 5.14 5.98
CA ILE A 18 7.15 4.21 4.90
C ILE A 18 5.88 3.43 5.25
N ALA A 19 5.16 2.95 4.23
CA ALA A 19 4.13 1.94 4.38
C ALA A 19 4.55 0.67 3.62
N VAL A 20 4.49 -0.48 4.28
CA VAL A 20 4.76 -1.77 3.62
C VAL A 20 3.41 -2.35 3.21
N CYS A 21 3.18 -2.44 1.90
CA CYS A 21 1.91 -2.84 1.31
C CYS A 21 2.15 -3.99 0.32
N ASP A 22 2.45 -5.20 0.82
CA ASP A 22 2.52 -6.37 -0.05
C ASP A 22 1.11 -6.71 -0.60
N HIS A 23 1.04 -7.30 -1.79
CA HIS A 23 -0.24 -7.69 -2.38
C HIS A 23 -0.99 -8.68 -1.50
N ASN A 24 -2.22 -8.32 -1.11
CA ASN A 24 -3.18 -9.18 -0.42
C ASN A 24 -2.65 -9.87 0.86
N THR A 25 -1.58 -9.37 1.46
CA THR A 25 -0.98 -9.91 2.68
C THR A 25 -0.26 -8.84 3.49
N ALA A 26 -0.21 -9.05 4.81
CA ALA A 26 0.65 -8.27 5.72
C ALA A 26 1.84 -9.10 6.22
N GLY A 27 2.14 -10.24 5.58
CA GLY A 27 3.01 -11.29 6.12
C GLY A 27 4.44 -10.88 6.48
N ASN A 28 4.96 -9.80 5.88
CA ASN A 28 6.33 -9.32 6.15
C ASN A 28 6.38 -8.05 7.00
N VAL A 29 5.26 -7.35 7.22
CA VAL A 29 5.32 -5.98 7.75
C VAL A 29 5.88 -5.90 9.17
N ARG A 30 5.56 -6.91 10.00
CA ARG A 30 6.12 -7.04 11.34
C ARG A 30 7.63 -7.21 11.32
N ALA A 31 8.15 -8.01 10.39
CA ALA A 31 9.59 -8.19 10.22
C ALA A 31 10.25 -6.86 9.80
N VAL A 32 9.63 -6.09 8.90
CA VAL A 32 10.14 -4.75 8.52
C VAL A 32 10.15 -3.81 9.73
N GLN A 33 9.09 -3.79 10.53
CA GLN A 33 9.02 -2.97 11.75
C GLN A 33 10.13 -3.33 12.75
N ARG A 34 10.39 -4.62 12.96
CA ARG A 34 11.47 -5.09 13.84
C ARG A 34 12.84 -4.72 13.30
N ALA A 35 13.07 -4.91 12.00
CA ALA A 35 14.31 -4.53 11.36
C ALA A 35 14.54 -3.00 11.43
N ALA A 36 13.51 -2.20 11.19
CA ALA A 36 13.57 -0.74 11.35
C ALA A 36 13.86 -0.32 12.79
N ALA A 37 13.26 -0.96 13.80
CA ALA A 37 13.57 -0.66 15.20
C ALA A 37 15.05 -0.92 15.55
N ALA A 38 15.69 -1.90 14.92
CA ALA A 38 17.10 -2.23 15.13
C ALA A 38 18.07 -1.35 14.30
N LEU A 39 17.71 -1.05 13.05
CA LEU A 39 18.62 -0.42 12.07
C LEU A 39 18.37 1.09 11.88
N ALA A 40 17.13 1.53 12.10
CA ALA A 40 16.63 2.86 11.76
C ALA A 40 15.53 3.32 12.74
N PRO A 41 15.84 3.50 14.04
CA PRO A 41 14.83 3.74 15.08
C PRO A 41 14.00 5.03 14.94
N GLY A 42 14.38 5.93 14.02
CA GLY A 42 13.60 7.12 13.65
C GLY A 42 12.59 6.91 12.51
N LEU A 43 12.67 5.79 11.80
CA LEU A 43 11.79 5.47 10.68
C LEU A 43 10.45 4.91 11.18
N LEU A 44 9.36 5.58 10.86
CA LEU A 44 8.02 5.05 11.11
C LEU A 44 7.61 4.10 9.98
N VAL A 45 7.40 2.83 10.31
CA VAL A 45 6.90 1.82 9.37
C VAL A 45 5.41 1.57 9.63
N ILE A 46 4.57 2.09 8.74
CA ILE A 46 3.12 1.90 8.76
C ILE A 46 2.77 0.51 8.17
N PRO A 47 1.98 -0.30 8.88
CA PRO A 47 1.53 -1.57 8.35
C PRO A 47 0.41 -1.38 7.35
N GLY A 48 0.57 -1.97 6.16
CA GLY A 48 -0.39 -1.87 5.09
C GLY A 48 -0.52 -3.15 4.27
N ILE A 49 -1.46 -3.12 3.33
CA ILE A 49 -1.73 -4.17 2.35
C ILE A 49 -2.15 -3.47 1.06
N GLU A 50 -1.57 -3.87 -0.06
CA GLU A 50 -2.12 -3.47 -1.36
C GLU A 50 -3.17 -4.51 -1.76
N LEU A 51 -4.45 -4.15 -1.58
CA LEU A 51 -5.58 -5.01 -1.86
C LEU A 51 -5.87 -5.00 -3.36
N THR A 52 -5.85 -6.18 -3.98
CA THR A 52 -6.40 -6.35 -5.34
C THR A 52 -7.89 -6.66 -5.23
N CYS A 53 -8.71 -5.69 -5.59
CA CYS A 53 -10.17 -5.80 -5.53
C CYS A 53 -10.71 -6.70 -6.65
N SER A 54 -11.98 -7.07 -6.55
CA SER A 54 -12.69 -7.93 -7.51
C SER A 54 -12.79 -7.32 -8.92
N GLU A 55 -12.68 -6.00 -9.01
CA GLU A 55 -12.67 -5.19 -10.22
C GLU A 55 -11.30 -5.15 -10.90
N GLU A 56 -10.32 -5.93 -10.39
CA GLU A 56 -8.93 -5.91 -10.85
C GLU A 56 -8.32 -4.50 -10.78
N LEU A 57 -8.53 -3.83 -9.66
CA LEU A 57 -7.90 -2.56 -9.30
C LEU A 57 -7.28 -2.64 -7.91
N HIS A 58 -6.32 -1.76 -7.62
CA HIS A 58 -5.64 -1.76 -6.32
C HIS A 58 -6.10 -0.65 -5.38
N LEU A 59 -6.23 -1.01 -4.11
CA LEU A 59 -6.39 -0.07 -3.01
C LEU A 59 -5.25 -0.26 -2.02
N VAL A 60 -4.63 0.84 -1.59
CA VAL A 60 -3.71 0.80 -0.44
C VAL A 60 -4.55 0.83 0.83
N CYS A 61 -4.44 -0.20 1.66
CA CYS A 61 -5.05 -0.30 2.98
C CYS A 61 -3.98 -0.09 4.04
N LEU A 62 -4.16 0.89 4.94
CA LEU A 62 -3.21 1.20 6.02
C LEU A 62 -3.86 0.97 7.39
N PHE A 63 -3.08 0.42 8.32
CA PHE A 63 -3.55 -0.06 9.63
C PHE A 63 -2.74 0.54 10.78
N PRO A 64 -3.31 0.61 12.00
CA PRO A 64 -2.63 1.19 13.16
C PRO A 64 -1.48 0.34 13.69
N THR A 65 -1.56 -0.99 13.58
CA THR A 65 -0.55 -1.93 14.10
C THR A 65 -0.38 -3.13 13.19
N ALA A 66 0.73 -3.86 13.33
CA ALA A 66 0.95 -5.08 12.57
C ALA A 66 -0.11 -6.15 12.88
N GLU A 67 -0.57 -6.25 14.13
CA GLU A 67 -1.64 -7.18 14.52
C GLU A 67 -2.94 -6.89 13.76
N ALA A 68 -3.28 -5.60 13.60
CA ALA A 68 -4.46 -5.19 12.85
C ALA A 68 -4.33 -5.52 11.36
N ALA A 69 -3.17 -5.25 10.76
CA ALA A 69 -2.89 -5.59 9.37
C ALA A 69 -2.86 -7.10 9.12
N GLU A 70 -2.27 -7.89 10.01
CA GLU A 70 -2.23 -9.35 9.93
C GLU A 70 -3.64 -9.95 10.03
N ALA A 71 -4.48 -9.43 10.92
CA ALA A 71 -5.87 -9.87 11.03
C ALA A 71 -6.69 -9.52 9.77
N ALA A 72 -6.55 -8.31 9.23
CA ALA A 72 -7.15 -7.92 7.96
C ALA A 72 -6.61 -8.78 6.79
N GLY A 73 -5.30 -9.03 6.77
CA GLY A 73 -4.63 -9.85 5.78
C GLY A 73 -5.10 -11.29 5.77
N ALA A 74 -5.44 -11.86 6.94
CA ALA A 74 -6.04 -13.20 7.01
C ALA A 74 -7.41 -13.25 6.32
N GLU A 75 -8.24 -12.21 6.51
CA GLU A 75 -9.55 -12.09 5.85
C GLU A 75 -9.39 -11.90 4.33
N ILE A 76 -8.49 -11.02 3.91
CA ILE A 76 -8.17 -10.76 2.50
C ILE A 76 -7.64 -12.03 1.81
N TYR A 77 -6.72 -12.74 2.47
CA TYR A 77 -6.16 -13.99 1.96
C TYR A 77 -7.22 -15.10 1.84
N ALA A 78 -8.20 -15.13 2.74
CA ALA A 78 -9.33 -16.05 2.66
C ALA A 78 -10.19 -15.76 1.42
N ALA A 79 -10.35 -14.49 1.05
CA ALA A 79 -11.10 -14.05 -0.13
C ALA A 79 -10.36 -14.27 -1.46
N LEU A 80 -9.08 -14.65 -1.45
CA LEU A 80 -8.36 -15.05 -2.66
C LEU A 80 -8.88 -16.38 -3.22
N PRO A 81 -8.93 -16.53 -4.56
CA PRO A 81 -9.23 -17.81 -5.19
C PRO A 81 -8.17 -18.86 -4.79
N PRO A 82 -8.53 -20.15 -4.71
CA PRO A 82 -7.61 -21.23 -4.33
C PRO A 82 -6.68 -21.61 -5.50
N ILE A 83 -5.95 -20.65 -6.04
CA ILE A 83 -4.98 -20.81 -7.12
C ILE A 83 -3.59 -20.73 -6.53
N ALA A 84 -2.82 -21.81 -6.63
CA ALA A 84 -1.45 -21.86 -6.12
C ALA A 84 -0.50 -20.94 -6.92
N ASN A 85 0.47 -20.34 -6.24
CA ASN A 85 1.53 -19.59 -6.90
C ASN A 85 2.41 -20.52 -7.76
N ARG A 86 2.78 -20.04 -8.96
CA ARG A 86 3.75 -20.68 -9.85
C ARG A 86 5.00 -19.83 -9.90
N GLU A 87 5.97 -20.15 -9.04
CA GLU A 87 7.16 -19.31 -8.83
C GLU A 87 7.98 -19.10 -10.11
N GLU A 88 7.97 -20.05 -11.04
CA GLU A 88 8.67 -19.94 -12.31
C GLU A 88 8.05 -18.89 -13.26
N ILE A 89 6.80 -18.47 -12.99
CA ILE A 89 6.08 -17.44 -13.76
C ILE A 89 6.00 -16.15 -12.97
N PHE A 90 5.54 -16.21 -11.72
CA PHE A 90 5.19 -15.04 -10.91
C PHE A 90 6.28 -14.64 -9.91
N GLY A 91 7.34 -15.44 -9.79
CA GLY A 91 8.38 -15.26 -8.79
C GLY A 91 8.01 -15.84 -7.42
N ALA A 92 9.00 -15.83 -6.53
CA ALA A 92 8.85 -16.36 -5.18
C ALA A 92 8.13 -15.36 -4.25
N GLN A 93 7.10 -15.84 -3.55
CA GLN A 93 6.40 -15.09 -2.50
C GLN A 93 6.99 -15.51 -1.15
N ARG A 94 7.98 -14.77 -0.66
CA ARG A 94 8.72 -15.14 0.56
C ARG A 94 8.16 -14.42 1.79
N LEU A 95 7.94 -15.19 2.85
CA LEU A 95 7.84 -14.67 4.20
C LEU A 95 9.23 -14.72 4.82
N VAL A 96 9.67 -13.60 5.37
CA VAL A 96 11.05 -13.40 5.85
C VAL A 96 11.03 -12.73 7.21
N ASP A 97 11.95 -13.15 8.09
CA ASP A 97 12.14 -12.52 9.40
C ASP A 97 12.93 -11.21 9.30
N GLU A 98 13.08 -10.54 10.44
CA GLU A 98 13.83 -9.29 10.59
C GLU A 98 15.34 -9.39 10.24
N GLU A 99 15.89 -10.60 10.16
CA GLU A 99 17.27 -10.87 9.72
C GLU A 99 17.34 -11.41 8.29
N ASP A 100 16.28 -11.21 7.51
CA ASP A 100 16.15 -11.62 6.11
C ASP A 100 16.23 -13.15 5.89
N ARG A 101 15.92 -13.96 6.91
CA ARG A 101 15.83 -15.41 6.77
C ARG A 101 14.42 -15.83 6.38
N GLU A 102 14.33 -16.71 5.40
CA GLU A 102 13.05 -17.22 4.92
C GLU A 102 12.37 -18.09 5.98
N CYS A 103 11.14 -17.72 6.33
CA CYS A 103 10.32 -18.36 7.35
C CYS A 103 9.14 -19.13 6.76
N GLY A 104 8.80 -18.91 5.49
CA GLY A 104 7.70 -19.58 4.82
C GLY A 104 7.33 -18.96 3.49
N ARG A 105 6.26 -19.47 2.88
CA ARG A 105 5.72 -18.99 1.61
C ARG A 105 4.19 -19.09 1.63
N PRO A 106 3.47 -18.05 1.17
CA PRO A 106 2.03 -18.15 0.95
C PRO A 106 1.74 -19.11 -0.21
N GLU A 107 0.76 -20.01 -0.04
CA GLU A 107 0.42 -21.02 -1.05
C GLU A 107 -0.33 -20.42 -2.25
N LYS A 108 -1.37 -19.62 -1.98
CA LYS A 108 -2.14 -18.91 -3.01
C LYS A 108 -1.31 -17.82 -3.71
N LEU A 109 -1.60 -17.60 -5.00
CA LEU A 109 -1.07 -16.47 -5.78
C LEU A 109 -1.63 -15.16 -5.23
N LEU A 110 -0.75 -14.35 -4.64
CA LEU A 110 -1.12 -13.11 -3.96
C LEU A 110 -1.50 -11.98 -4.91
N SER A 111 -1.03 -12.00 -6.16
CA SER A 111 -1.36 -10.96 -7.15
C SER A 111 -2.74 -11.11 -7.79
N ASN A 112 -3.52 -12.15 -7.42
CA ASN A 112 -4.85 -12.33 -7.96
C ASN A 112 -5.85 -11.35 -7.32
N ALA A 113 -6.87 -10.99 -8.08
CA ALA A 113 -8.05 -10.33 -7.53
C ALA A 113 -8.72 -11.19 -6.45
N THR A 114 -9.09 -10.51 -5.36
CA THR A 114 -9.87 -11.10 -4.27
C THR A 114 -11.37 -10.98 -4.59
N ALA A 115 -12.21 -11.66 -3.80
CA ALA A 115 -13.66 -11.46 -3.86
C ALA A 115 -14.14 -10.16 -3.17
N ILE A 116 -13.23 -9.29 -2.73
CA ILE A 116 -13.55 -8.03 -2.03
C ILE A 116 -13.66 -6.92 -3.09
N SER A 117 -14.80 -6.22 -3.13
CA SER A 117 -15.02 -5.11 -4.06
C SER A 117 -14.42 -3.81 -3.56
N ILE A 118 -14.34 -2.82 -4.46
CA ILE A 118 -14.01 -1.44 -4.10
C ILE A 118 -15.00 -0.84 -3.09
N ASP A 119 -16.27 -1.26 -3.14
CA ASP A 119 -17.33 -0.86 -2.19
C ASP A 119 -17.10 -1.42 -0.78
N ASP A 120 -16.64 -2.66 -0.68
CA ASP A 120 -16.51 -3.38 0.60
C ASP A 120 -15.17 -3.09 1.31
N ALA A 121 -14.14 -2.73 0.55
CA ALA A 121 -12.79 -2.52 1.08
C ALA A 121 -12.69 -1.42 2.16
N PRO A 122 -13.36 -0.25 2.06
CA PRO A 122 -13.34 0.75 3.13
C PRO A 122 -13.90 0.22 4.44
N ALA A 123 -15.01 -0.53 4.38
CA ALA A 123 -15.61 -1.14 5.55
C ALA A 123 -14.68 -2.21 6.16
N LEU A 124 -14.01 -3.01 5.32
CA LEU A 124 -13.01 -3.98 5.76
C LEU A 124 -11.86 -3.30 6.50
N ALA A 125 -11.21 -2.31 5.89
CA ALA A 125 -10.11 -1.59 6.52
C ALA A 125 -10.54 -0.95 7.85
N ALA A 126 -11.72 -0.34 7.89
CA ALA A 126 -12.26 0.32 9.09
C ALA A 126 -12.49 -0.65 10.26
N ARG A 127 -12.94 -1.90 10.01
CA ARG A 127 -13.13 -2.92 11.07
C ARG A 127 -11.84 -3.20 11.85
N TYR A 128 -10.68 -3.07 11.22
CA TYR A 128 -9.37 -3.26 11.83
C TYR A 128 -8.71 -1.93 12.23
N GLY A 129 -9.50 -0.84 12.33
CA GLY A 129 -9.02 0.50 12.69
C GLY A 129 -8.24 1.21 11.60
N GLY A 130 -8.14 0.62 10.40
CA GLY A 130 -7.46 1.17 9.25
C GLY A 130 -8.31 2.15 8.43
N PHE A 131 -7.81 2.45 7.23
CA PHE A 131 -8.50 3.12 6.13
C PHE A 131 -7.86 2.69 4.81
N CYS A 132 -8.49 3.00 3.69
CA CYS A 132 -7.91 2.72 2.38
C CYS A 132 -8.15 3.86 1.39
N TYR A 133 -7.34 3.87 0.32
CA TYR A 133 -7.49 4.79 -0.80
C TYR A 133 -7.08 4.09 -2.13
N PRO A 134 -7.57 4.57 -3.29
CA PRO A 134 -7.17 4.03 -4.59
C PRO A 134 -5.69 4.22 -4.86
N ALA A 135 -5.01 3.13 -5.18
CA ALA A 135 -3.61 3.12 -5.58
C ALA A 135 -3.48 3.55 -7.06
N HIS A 136 -2.38 4.22 -7.39
CA HIS A 136 -1.89 4.52 -8.76
C HIS A 136 -3.00 4.64 -9.83
N ILE A 137 -3.95 5.55 -9.58
CA ILE A 137 -5.24 5.63 -10.30
C ILE A 137 -5.11 5.83 -11.81
N ASP A 138 -3.96 6.30 -12.26
CA ASP A 138 -3.62 6.69 -13.63
C ASP A 138 -2.84 5.62 -14.42
N ARG A 139 -2.55 4.46 -13.82
CA ARG A 139 -1.96 3.32 -14.55
C ARG A 139 -2.93 2.78 -15.60
N ASP A 140 -2.39 2.26 -16.70
CA ASP A 140 -3.18 1.70 -17.80
C ASP A 140 -3.83 0.33 -17.44
N SER A 141 -3.47 -0.25 -16.28
CA SER A 141 -4.02 -1.49 -15.73
C SER A 141 -3.97 -1.47 -14.20
N MET A 142 -4.81 -2.27 -13.55
CA MET A 142 -4.86 -2.39 -12.07
C MET A 142 -5.19 -1.08 -11.34
N SER A 143 -5.79 -0.13 -12.05
CA SER A 143 -6.15 1.19 -11.53
C SER A 143 -7.65 1.44 -11.63
N VAL A 144 -8.18 2.26 -10.72
CA VAL A 144 -9.61 2.59 -10.71
C VAL A 144 -10.07 3.28 -11.99
N LEU A 145 -9.23 4.12 -12.63
CA LEU A 145 -9.63 4.78 -13.89
C LEU A 145 -9.59 3.83 -15.08
N SER A 146 -8.67 2.85 -15.10
CA SER A 146 -8.67 1.81 -16.13
C SER A 146 -9.88 0.87 -16.01
N ALA A 147 -10.31 0.56 -14.78
CA ALA A 147 -11.40 -0.36 -14.51
C ALA A 147 -12.79 0.30 -14.63
N LEU A 148 -12.96 1.51 -14.08
CA LEU A 148 -14.27 2.18 -13.93
C LEU A 148 -14.42 3.45 -14.77
N GLY A 149 -13.33 4.00 -15.31
CA GLY A 149 -13.33 5.27 -16.06
C GLY A 149 -13.35 6.53 -15.19
N GLU A 150 -13.79 6.43 -13.94
CA GLU A 150 -13.81 7.51 -12.94
C GLU A 150 -13.71 6.94 -11.52
N ILE A 151 -13.64 7.81 -10.51
CA ILE A 151 -13.83 7.43 -9.10
C ILE A 151 -15.25 7.81 -8.70
N PRO A 152 -16.17 6.83 -8.56
CA PRO A 152 -17.54 7.13 -8.16
C PRO A 152 -17.63 7.90 -6.83
N PRO A 153 -18.32 9.06 -6.78
CA PRO A 153 -18.35 9.90 -5.57
C PRO A 153 -18.93 9.20 -4.33
N TYR A 154 -19.81 8.21 -4.51
CA TYR A 154 -20.42 7.49 -3.40
C TYR A 154 -19.42 6.62 -2.61
N LEU A 155 -18.25 6.31 -3.18
CA LEU A 155 -17.18 5.56 -2.51
C LEU A 155 -16.52 6.37 -1.38
N GLY A 156 -16.68 7.69 -1.38
CA GLY A 156 -16.31 8.55 -0.25
C GLY A 156 -14.81 8.64 0.02
N PHE A 157 -13.94 8.31 -0.94
CA PHE A 157 -12.50 8.48 -0.80
C PHE A 157 -12.13 9.96 -0.68
N CYS A 158 -11.25 10.30 0.26
CA CYS A 158 -10.69 11.66 0.38
C CYS A 158 -9.30 11.77 -0.23
N THR A 159 -8.63 10.63 -0.44
CA THR A 159 -7.25 10.55 -0.95
C THR A 159 -7.21 9.63 -2.15
N VAL A 160 -6.33 9.93 -3.09
CA VAL A 160 -5.99 9.07 -4.23
C VAL A 160 -4.48 9.10 -4.45
N GLU A 161 -3.93 8.00 -4.93
CA GLU A 161 -2.53 7.93 -5.35
C GLU A 161 -2.41 8.05 -6.86
N VAL A 162 -1.54 8.93 -7.33
CA VAL A 162 -1.23 9.16 -8.75
C VAL A 162 0.24 8.78 -8.97
N ALA A 163 0.48 7.83 -9.86
CA ALA A 163 1.81 7.30 -10.16
C ALA A 163 2.66 8.28 -10.97
N ASP A 164 2.08 8.97 -11.96
CA ASP A 164 2.77 9.98 -12.77
C ASP A 164 1.95 11.29 -12.83
N PRO A 165 2.09 12.17 -11.82
CA PRO A 165 1.37 13.44 -11.78
C PRO A 165 1.63 14.34 -12.99
N GLU A 166 2.85 14.33 -13.55
CA GLU A 166 3.19 15.14 -14.72
C GLU A 166 2.36 14.73 -15.94
N ARG A 167 2.28 13.43 -16.21
CA ARG A 167 1.43 12.87 -17.27
C ARG A 167 -0.06 13.06 -16.96
N PHE A 168 -0.48 12.79 -15.72
CA PHE A 168 -1.88 12.79 -15.33
C PHE A 168 -2.55 14.17 -15.43
N PHE A 169 -1.82 15.23 -15.09
CA PHE A 169 -2.30 16.62 -15.13
C PHE A 169 -1.86 17.41 -16.38
N ALA A 170 -1.17 16.77 -17.33
CA ALA A 170 -0.63 17.43 -18.52
C ALA A 170 -1.70 18.24 -19.28
N GLY A 171 -1.41 19.52 -19.52
CA GLY A 171 -2.31 20.42 -20.25
C GLY A 171 -3.63 20.75 -19.51
N GLY A 172 -3.67 20.59 -18.17
CA GLY A 172 -4.86 20.87 -17.35
C GLY A 172 -5.89 19.75 -17.34
N LYS A 173 -5.57 18.58 -17.90
CA LYS A 173 -6.40 17.37 -17.76
C LYS A 173 -6.56 17.00 -16.29
N ASN A 174 -7.71 16.45 -15.92
CA ASN A 174 -7.97 15.91 -14.59
C ASN A 174 -7.77 16.90 -13.41
N ALA A 175 -7.69 18.21 -13.66
CA ALA A 175 -7.43 19.21 -12.61
C ALA A 175 -8.44 19.12 -11.44
N GLY A 176 -9.69 18.74 -11.71
CA GLY A 176 -10.72 18.52 -10.68
C GLY A 176 -10.36 17.45 -9.64
N TYR A 177 -9.48 16.49 -9.96
CA TYR A 177 -8.99 15.51 -8.96
C TYR A 177 -8.15 16.19 -7.88
N ALA A 178 -7.34 17.19 -8.25
CA ALA A 178 -6.55 17.96 -7.29
C ALA A 178 -7.42 18.88 -6.42
N GLU A 179 -8.61 19.25 -6.88
CA GLU A 179 -9.59 20.02 -6.11
C GLU A 179 -10.40 19.14 -5.14
N THR A 180 -10.66 17.90 -5.53
CA THR A 180 -11.55 16.98 -4.79
C THR A 180 -10.80 16.11 -3.78
N TYR A 181 -9.57 15.68 -4.11
CA TYR A 181 -8.84 14.70 -3.34
C TYR A 181 -7.50 15.25 -2.81
N HIS A 182 -7.03 14.66 -1.71
CA HIS A 182 -5.61 14.67 -1.38
C HIS A 182 -4.87 13.77 -2.36
N LEU A 183 -3.77 14.26 -2.90
CA LEU A 183 -2.96 13.52 -3.88
C LEU A 183 -1.72 12.97 -3.18
N LEU A 184 -1.52 11.67 -3.32
CA LEU A 184 -0.27 11.01 -2.96
C LEU A 184 0.45 10.57 -4.24
N THR A 185 1.77 10.51 -4.15
CA THR A 185 2.62 9.83 -5.12
C THR A 185 3.57 8.96 -4.33
N CYS A 186 3.53 7.66 -4.59
CA CYS A 186 4.35 6.67 -3.91
C CYS A 186 5.17 5.89 -4.93
N SER A 187 6.22 5.23 -4.45
CA SER A 187 7.23 4.61 -5.33
C SER A 187 6.76 3.33 -6.01
N ASP A 188 5.72 2.67 -5.48
CA ASP A 188 5.28 1.33 -5.92
C ASP A 188 6.48 0.36 -6.06
N ALA A 189 7.33 0.35 -5.03
CA ALA A 189 8.68 -0.18 -5.13
C ALA A 189 8.67 -1.70 -5.15
N HIS A 190 9.05 -2.28 -6.28
CA HIS A 190 9.24 -3.73 -6.45
C HIS A 190 10.71 -4.17 -6.45
N ARG A 191 11.63 -3.21 -6.51
CA ARG A 191 13.08 -3.44 -6.48
C ARG A 191 13.76 -2.38 -5.61
N THR A 192 14.94 -2.73 -5.09
CA THR A 192 15.68 -1.87 -4.16
C THR A 192 16.03 -0.52 -4.76
N GLU A 193 16.27 -0.45 -6.07
CA GLU A 193 16.61 0.82 -6.73
C GLU A 193 15.47 1.83 -6.70
N ALA A 194 14.22 1.38 -6.55
CA ALA A 194 13.06 2.26 -6.42
C ALA A 194 12.94 2.91 -5.03
N LEU A 195 13.67 2.40 -4.03
CA LEU A 195 13.77 2.99 -2.70
C LEU A 195 14.93 4.00 -2.58
N LEU A 196 15.81 4.04 -3.58
CA LEU A 196 17.01 4.89 -3.58
C LEU A 196 16.80 6.35 -4.04
N PRO A 197 15.74 6.74 -4.79
CA PRO A 197 15.45 8.15 -4.97
C PRO A 197 15.21 8.80 -3.60
N ASP A 198 15.78 10.00 -3.40
CA ASP A 198 15.58 10.79 -2.18
C ASP A 198 14.08 10.98 -1.87
N ALA A 199 13.77 11.31 -0.62
CA ALA A 199 12.44 11.72 -0.12
C ALA A 199 11.85 12.93 -0.89
N SER A 200 11.45 12.68 -2.14
CA SER A 200 11.04 13.67 -3.14
C SER A 200 9.59 14.10 -2.98
N HIS A 201 8.81 13.33 -2.20
CA HIS A 201 7.44 13.65 -1.81
C HIS A 201 7.35 13.77 -0.30
N ALA A 202 6.60 14.77 0.17
CA ALA A 202 6.44 15.04 1.59
C ALA A 202 4.98 15.40 1.91
N LEU A 203 4.55 15.02 3.11
CA LEU A 203 3.26 15.39 3.68
C LEU A 203 3.50 16.06 5.03
N HIS A 204 2.85 17.20 5.27
CA HIS A 204 2.95 17.86 6.56
C HIS A 204 1.98 17.24 7.56
N LEU A 205 2.52 16.67 8.64
CA LEU A 205 1.74 16.04 9.71
C LEU A 205 2.04 16.72 11.05
N PRO A 206 1.04 16.87 11.94
CA PRO A 206 1.27 17.40 13.29
C PRO A 206 2.17 16.50 14.15
N ALA A 207 2.26 15.21 13.81
CA ALA A 207 3.18 14.25 14.40
C ALA A 207 3.48 13.12 13.40
N CYS A 208 4.69 12.57 13.43
CA CYS A 208 5.05 11.36 12.68
C CYS A 208 4.38 10.15 13.34
N SER A 209 3.12 9.88 12.99
CA SER A 209 2.31 8.81 13.58
C SER A 209 1.19 8.35 12.64
N PHE A 210 0.74 7.11 12.80
CA PHE A 210 -0.42 6.60 12.06
C PHE A 210 -1.67 7.45 12.28
N ALA A 211 -1.93 7.90 13.51
CA ALA A 211 -3.12 8.69 13.82
C ALA A 211 -3.14 10.03 13.07
N ALA A 212 -2.00 10.72 13.00
CA ALA A 212 -1.87 11.97 12.25
C ALA A 212 -2.01 11.73 10.74
N LEU A 213 -1.39 10.66 10.21
CA LEU A 213 -1.51 10.27 8.81
C LEU A 213 -2.96 9.96 8.44
N LYS A 214 -3.63 9.12 9.23
CA LYS A 214 -5.04 8.76 9.04
C LYS A 214 -5.92 10.02 9.04
N ALA A 215 -5.75 10.90 10.03
CA ALA A 215 -6.52 12.14 10.11
C ALA A 215 -6.32 13.01 8.86
N ALA A 216 -5.09 13.19 8.40
CA ALA A 216 -4.77 13.97 7.21
C ALA A 216 -5.41 13.39 5.94
N LEU A 217 -5.33 12.07 5.75
CA LEU A 217 -5.75 11.41 4.50
C LEU A 217 -7.23 11.02 4.44
N THR A 218 -7.95 11.07 5.56
CA THR A 218 -9.39 10.73 5.61
C THR A 218 -10.29 11.93 5.87
N THR A 219 -9.71 13.12 6.08
CA THR A 219 -10.49 14.36 6.16
C THR A 219 -10.73 14.89 4.75
N PRO A 220 -11.97 15.21 4.37
CA PRO A 220 -12.25 15.88 3.09
C PRO A 220 -11.45 17.17 2.93
N LYS A 221 -11.09 17.49 1.69
CA LYS A 221 -10.30 18.69 1.35
C LYS A 221 -11.11 19.98 1.44
#